data_AF-J2USR1-F1
#
_entry.id   AF-J2USR1-F1
#
_cell.length_a   1.000
_cell.length_b   1.000
_cell.length_c   1.000
_cell.angle_alpha   90.00
_cell.angle_beta   90.00
_cell.angle_gamma   90.00
#
_symmetry.space_group_name_H-M   'P 1'
#
loop_
_entity.id
_entity.type
_entity.pdbx_description
1 polymer ?
#
loop_
_entity_poly.entity_id
_entity_poly.type
_entity_poly.pdbx_seq_one_letter_code
_entity_poly.pdbx_strand_id
1 'polypeptide(L)'
;MDYPKSVPSAGLVNGKFVDENPLTGTPGSLIPADWGNGVTQEIVNVIKAGDLTPDETKYDQLLQAIQSVSAKGWNLDSALPIGSLPPATVATADGRLPVTPAAVSTSGGRVSIPAGVLVSIGQEVVAGQLGRARTFTTQAWSSDLLATSSYFLRAQVIGGALTFYMQRGTIYDVAPEGLKGAVNGGAGGGFQSTPLDICIAWVMTGAPGSVPVVRPIYNRNRLAWTQTVNGSGVVYLPLDPHARAARLVVGNPTPSATEITGVSFAPTGWVGGNYCFLSPALTTSSNHDGGWTNPMPCVIFTNNFVNDATVTTLTASFDHLQLRSLWQSYQAEHMLGSTSAVSDELLFSMGIKNHPVSDYATGIAVNFSAAVNVSLSWELIR
;
A
#
# COMPACT_ATOMS: atom_id res chain seq x y z
N MET A 1 -30.86 -27.97 22.60
CA MET A 1 -32.23 -27.51 22.77
C MET A 1 -32.92 -27.50 21.41
N ASP A 2 -34.00 -28.26 21.28
CA ASP A 2 -34.95 -28.28 20.15
C ASP A 2 -36.38 -28.27 20.72
N TYR A 3 -37.41 -28.21 19.87
CA TYR A 3 -38.81 -28.37 20.29
C TYR A 3 -39.02 -29.69 21.07
N PRO A 4 -39.88 -29.70 22.11
CA PRO A 4 -40.03 -30.85 23.03
C PRO A 4 -40.91 -31.95 22.42
N LYS A 5 -40.39 -32.66 21.41
CA LYS A 5 -41.10 -33.69 20.65
C LYS A 5 -41.34 -34.97 21.47
N SER A 6 -40.48 -35.25 22.45
CA SER A 6 -40.65 -36.40 23.36
C SER A 6 -41.62 -36.16 24.52
N VAL A 7 -42.07 -34.93 24.77
CA VAL A 7 -43.02 -34.63 25.83
C VAL A 7 -44.44 -34.97 25.35
N PRO A 8 -45.12 -35.96 25.94
CA PRO A 8 -46.48 -36.30 25.55
C PRO A 8 -47.42 -35.12 25.75
N SER A 9 -48.33 -34.91 24.80
CA SER A 9 -49.35 -33.85 24.88
C SER A 9 -48.76 -32.43 25.00
N ALA A 10 -47.55 -32.18 24.48
CA ALA A 10 -46.95 -30.84 24.44
C ALA A 10 -47.66 -29.85 23.49
N GLY A 11 -48.75 -30.26 22.83
CA GLY A 11 -49.48 -29.42 21.90
C GLY A 11 -48.68 -29.10 20.64
N LEU A 12 -47.97 -30.10 20.10
CA LEU A 12 -47.16 -29.94 18.89
C LEU A 12 -47.88 -30.52 17.67
N VAL A 13 -47.93 -29.75 16.57
CA VAL A 13 -48.30 -30.25 15.23
C VAL A 13 -47.13 -29.97 14.30
N ASN A 14 -46.68 -30.99 13.55
CA ASN A 14 -45.49 -30.91 12.70
C ASN A 14 -44.23 -30.41 13.43
N GLY A 15 -44.12 -30.70 14.73
CA GLY A 15 -42.97 -30.32 15.56
C GLY A 15 -42.95 -28.87 16.02
N LYS A 16 -44.07 -28.14 15.96
CA LYS A 16 -44.23 -26.76 16.47
C LYS A 16 -45.46 -26.63 17.36
N PHE A 17 -45.44 -25.71 18.31
CA PHE A 17 -46.57 -25.45 19.19
C PHE A 17 -47.79 -24.97 18.41
N VAL A 18 -48.99 -25.40 18.82
CA VAL A 18 -50.28 -24.96 18.28
C VAL A 18 -51.23 -24.62 19.42
N ASP A 19 -52.05 -23.59 19.24
CA ASP A 19 -53.08 -23.24 20.23
C ASP A 19 -54.23 -24.25 20.21
N GLU A 20 -54.99 -24.30 21.30
CA GLU A 20 -56.15 -25.19 21.42
C GLU A 20 -57.19 -24.83 20.36
N ASN A 21 -57.81 -25.87 19.79
CA ASN A 21 -58.97 -25.69 18.92
C ASN A 21 -60.23 -26.26 19.58
N PRO A 22 -61.05 -25.39 20.21
CA PRO A 22 -62.28 -25.81 20.87
C PRO A 22 -63.34 -26.41 19.91
N LEU A 23 -63.28 -26.07 18.62
CA LEU A 23 -64.25 -26.54 17.61
C LEU A 23 -63.99 -27.98 17.18
N THR A 24 -62.73 -28.42 17.23
CA THR A 24 -62.32 -29.79 16.87
C THR A 24 -61.95 -30.63 18.10
N GLY A 25 -62.08 -30.07 19.31
CA GLY A 25 -61.70 -30.70 20.57
C GLY A 25 -60.23 -31.07 20.64
N THR A 26 -59.36 -30.38 19.90
CA THR A 26 -57.93 -30.69 19.80
C THR A 26 -57.16 -29.90 20.86
N PRO A 27 -56.53 -30.58 21.85
CA PRO A 27 -55.75 -29.89 22.88
C PRO A 27 -54.54 -29.16 22.28
N GLY A 28 -54.33 -27.92 22.72
CA GLY A 28 -53.19 -27.09 22.31
C GLY A 28 -52.04 -27.08 23.30
N SER A 29 -51.02 -26.27 23.03
CA SER A 29 -49.89 -26.05 23.93
C SER A 29 -50.33 -25.27 25.18
N LEU A 30 -49.65 -25.53 26.30
CA LEU A 30 -49.89 -24.83 27.58
C LEU A 30 -49.49 -23.35 27.56
N ILE A 31 -48.68 -22.96 26.59
CA ILE A 31 -48.22 -21.60 26.33
C ILE A 31 -48.78 -21.15 24.97
N PRO A 32 -48.95 -19.83 24.72
CA PRO A 32 -49.33 -19.33 23.41
C PRO A 32 -48.36 -19.83 22.34
N ALA A 33 -48.91 -20.43 21.28
CA ALA A 33 -48.13 -21.08 20.23
C ALA A 33 -47.13 -20.11 19.57
N ASP A 34 -47.56 -18.89 19.29
CA ASP A 34 -46.70 -17.86 18.69
C ASP A 34 -45.48 -17.54 19.57
N TRP A 35 -45.69 -17.41 20.89
CA TRP A 35 -44.60 -17.14 21.82
C TRP A 35 -43.63 -18.32 21.93
N GLY A 36 -44.17 -19.54 22.14
CA GLY A 36 -43.36 -20.75 22.27
C GLY A 36 -42.57 -21.08 21.01
N ASN A 37 -43.16 -20.82 19.84
CA ASN A 37 -42.51 -20.99 18.55
C ASN A 37 -41.43 -19.92 18.33
N GLY A 38 -41.72 -18.65 18.64
CA GLY A 38 -40.76 -17.55 18.47
C GLY A 38 -39.49 -17.76 19.28
N VAL A 39 -39.62 -18.04 20.59
CA VAL A 39 -38.46 -18.25 21.47
C VAL A 39 -37.66 -19.49 21.07
N THR A 40 -38.33 -20.62 20.84
CA THR A 40 -37.65 -21.88 20.48
C THR A 40 -36.95 -21.76 19.13
N GLN A 41 -37.57 -21.11 18.13
CA GLN A 41 -36.98 -20.95 16.81
C GLN A 41 -35.73 -20.06 16.85
N GLU A 42 -35.73 -18.99 17.66
CA GLU A 42 -34.56 -18.13 17.82
C GLU A 42 -33.37 -18.91 18.40
N ILE A 43 -33.61 -19.70 19.44
CA ILE A 43 -32.57 -20.54 20.06
C ILE A 43 -32.05 -21.59 19.06
N VAL A 44 -32.95 -22.25 18.32
CA VAL A 44 -32.58 -23.22 17.28
C VAL A 44 -31.74 -22.58 16.17
N ASN A 45 -32.05 -21.35 15.78
CA ASN A 45 -31.27 -20.61 14.77
C ASN A 45 -29.85 -20.33 15.27
N VAL A 46 -29.69 -19.88 16.52
CA VAL A 46 -28.38 -19.65 17.13
C VAL A 46 -27.57 -20.96 17.21
N ILE A 47 -28.20 -22.07 17.61
CA ILE A 47 -27.55 -23.39 17.69
C ILE A 47 -27.03 -23.83 16.32
N LYS A 48 -27.87 -23.70 15.27
CA LYS A 48 -27.47 -24.01 13.90
C LYS A 48 -26.34 -23.10 13.39
N ALA A 49 -26.37 -21.81 13.72
CA ALA A 49 -25.29 -20.88 13.37
C ALA A 49 -23.96 -21.23 14.05
N GLY A 50 -24.00 -21.92 15.20
CA GLY A 50 -22.82 -22.51 15.84
C GLY A 50 -22.30 -23.80 15.19
N ASP A 51 -22.90 -24.24 14.08
CA ASP A 51 -22.74 -25.56 13.45
C ASP A 51 -23.02 -26.74 14.38
N LEU A 52 -23.97 -26.56 15.30
CA LEU A 52 -24.46 -27.62 16.18
C LEU A 52 -25.83 -28.10 15.70
N THR A 53 -26.10 -29.40 15.84
CA THR A 53 -27.43 -29.97 15.59
C THR A 53 -28.31 -29.79 16.83
N PRO A 54 -29.45 -29.09 16.75
CA PRO A 54 -30.39 -28.97 17.86
C PRO A 54 -30.84 -30.34 18.38
N ASP A 55 -30.79 -30.50 19.70
CA ASP A 55 -31.14 -31.72 20.41
C ASP A 55 -32.01 -31.37 21.63
N GLU A 56 -33.21 -31.93 21.71
CA GLU A 56 -34.14 -31.67 22.81
C GLU A 56 -33.62 -32.15 24.17
N THR A 57 -32.68 -33.09 24.20
CA THR A 57 -32.12 -33.65 25.45
C THR A 57 -30.94 -32.85 26.01
N LYS A 58 -30.46 -31.84 25.29
CA LYS A 58 -29.29 -31.02 25.68
C LYS A 58 -29.67 -29.58 26.02
N TYR A 59 -29.27 -29.15 27.22
CA TYR A 59 -29.65 -27.85 27.79
C TYR A 59 -28.54 -26.79 27.75
N ASP A 60 -27.35 -27.14 27.25
CA ASP A 60 -26.18 -26.26 27.15
C ASP A 60 -25.86 -25.85 25.71
N GLN A 61 -26.61 -26.33 24.71
CA GLN A 61 -26.31 -26.06 23.30
C GLN A 61 -26.37 -24.58 22.91
N LEU A 62 -27.21 -23.77 23.56
CA LEU A 62 -27.19 -22.32 23.33
C LEU A 62 -25.87 -21.71 23.77
N LEU A 63 -25.36 -22.10 24.94
CA LEU A 63 -24.07 -21.64 25.45
C LEU A 63 -22.92 -22.14 24.55
N GLN A 64 -22.94 -23.42 24.18
CA GLN A 64 -21.95 -24.00 23.27
C GLN A 64 -21.97 -23.32 21.89
N ALA A 65 -23.15 -22.97 21.38
CA ALA A 65 -23.29 -22.23 20.14
C ALA A 65 -22.71 -20.83 20.25
N ILE A 66 -23.02 -20.09 21.32
CA ILE A 66 -22.43 -18.77 21.58
C ILE A 66 -20.90 -18.86 21.67
N GLN A 67 -20.37 -19.85 22.38
CA GLN A 67 -18.93 -20.09 22.48
C GLN A 67 -18.31 -20.46 21.13
N SER A 68 -18.95 -21.32 20.35
CA SER A 68 -18.53 -21.74 19.00
C SER A 68 -18.50 -20.56 18.03
N VAL A 69 -19.59 -19.78 17.95
CA VAL A 69 -19.67 -18.57 17.13
C VAL A 69 -18.63 -17.54 17.57
N SER A 70 -18.40 -17.39 18.88
CA SER A 70 -17.38 -16.47 19.41
C SER A 70 -15.95 -16.93 19.09
N ALA A 71 -15.67 -18.24 19.18
CA ALA A 71 -14.37 -18.84 18.90
C ALA A 71 -14.04 -18.89 17.40
N LYS A 72 -15.06 -19.08 16.55
CA LYS A 72 -14.96 -18.93 15.08
C LYS A 72 -14.75 -17.46 14.66
N GLY A 73 -14.84 -16.54 15.62
CA GLY A 73 -14.76 -15.10 15.43
C GLY A 73 -16.08 -14.58 14.88
N TRP A 74 -16.66 -13.60 15.56
CA TRP A 74 -17.69 -12.72 15.00
C TRP A 74 -17.07 -11.84 13.90
N ASN A 75 -16.59 -12.46 12.82
CA ASN A 75 -15.55 -11.91 11.95
C ASN A 75 -14.28 -11.52 12.75
N LEU A 76 -13.12 -11.57 12.11
CA LEU A 76 -11.84 -11.09 12.64
C LEU A 76 -11.78 -9.55 12.78
N ASP A 77 -12.91 -8.93 13.10
CA ASP A 77 -13.13 -7.50 13.03
C ASP A 77 -12.89 -6.84 14.40
N SER A 78 -11.84 -7.24 15.12
CA SER A 78 -11.49 -6.57 16.37
C SER A 78 -11.02 -5.15 16.06
N ALA A 79 -11.73 -4.16 16.58
CA ALA A 79 -11.26 -2.79 16.51
C ALA A 79 -9.89 -2.72 17.21
N LEU A 80 -8.89 -2.17 16.53
CA LEU A 80 -7.53 -2.00 17.04
C LEU A 80 -7.34 -0.59 17.57
N PRO A 81 -6.41 -0.37 18.51
CA PRO A 81 -5.89 0.97 18.75
C PRO A 81 -5.51 1.63 17.42
N ILE A 82 -5.88 2.90 17.23
CA ILE A 82 -5.69 3.59 15.95
C ILE A 82 -4.23 3.53 15.47
N GLY A 83 -3.26 3.65 16.38
CA GLY A 83 -1.83 3.55 16.06
C GLY A 83 -1.35 2.16 15.63
N SER A 84 -2.17 1.11 15.82
CA SER A 84 -1.89 -0.27 15.41
C SER A 84 -2.61 -0.67 14.12
N LEU A 85 -3.39 0.24 13.53
CA LEU A 85 -4.04 -0.01 12.25
C LEU A 85 -3.00 -0.08 11.11
N PRO A 86 -3.22 -0.95 10.11
CA PRO A 86 -2.36 -0.96 8.93
C PRO A 86 -2.46 0.37 8.17
N PRO A 87 -1.40 0.77 7.44
CA PRO A 87 -1.45 1.93 6.58
C PRO A 87 -2.48 1.75 5.46
N ALA A 88 -3.03 2.86 4.97
CA ALA A 88 -3.98 2.84 3.87
C ALA A 88 -3.34 2.30 2.57
N THR A 89 -4.09 1.51 1.81
CA THR A 89 -3.60 0.88 0.57
C THR A 89 -4.58 1.06 -0.59
N VAL A 90 -4.04 1.07 -1.81
CA VAL A 90 -4.80 1.10 -3.05
C VAL A 90 -4.55 -0.18 -3.83
N ALA A 91 -5.62 -0.85 -4.26
CA ALA A 91 -5.55 -2.12 -4.97
C ALA A 91 -5.29 -1.95 -6.48
N THR A 92 -4.19 -1.27 -6.83
CA THR A 92 -3.68 -1.20 -8.19
C THR A 92 -2.30 -1.86 -8.27
N ALA A 93 -1.87 -2.22 -9.48
CA ALA A 93 -0.60 -2.89 -9.68
C ALA A 93 0.58 -2.08 -9.12
N ASP A 94 0.53 -0.75 -9.20
CA ASP A 94 1.56 0.14 -8.66
C ASP A 94 1.22 0.71 -7.28
N GLY A 95 0.00 0.51 -6.75
CA GLY A 95 -0.43 1.05 -5.46
C GLY A 95 -0.75 2.55 -5.48
N ARG A 96 -0.98 3.13 -6.66
CA ARG A 96 -1.48 4.50 -6.80
C ARG A 96 -2.93 4.50 -7.26
N LEU A 97 -3.72 5.43 -6.71
CA LEU A 97 -5.08 5.66 -7.20
C LEU A 97 -5.01 6.54 -8.46
N PRO A 98 -5.63 6.16 -9.60
CA PRO A 98 -5.61 6.98 -10.79
C PRO A 98 -6.30 8.33 -10.56
N VAL A 99 -5.66 9.40 -11.00
CA VAL A 99 -6.17 10.78 -10.92
C VAL A 99 -6.11 11.38 -12.31
N THR A 100 -7.25 11.83 -12.83
CA THR A 100 -7.32 12.45 -14.16
C THR A 100 -7.43 13.97 -14.02
N PRO A 101 -6.40 14.75 -14.40
CA PRO A 101 -6.51 16.20 -14.47
C PRO A 101 -7.17 16.66 -15.77
N ALA A 102 -7.91 17.75 -15.71
CA ALA A 102 -8.48 18.42 -16.88
C ALA A 102 -8.40 19.94 -16.74
N ALA A 103 -8.23 20.63 -17.87
CA ALA A 103 -8.33 22.09 -17.91
C ALA A 103 -9.79 22.53 -17.73
N VAL A 104 -9.98 23.64 -17.02
CA VAL A 104 -11.28 24.30 -16.86
C VAL A 104 -11.08 25.79 -17.08
N SER A 105 -11.81 26.39 -18.03
CA SER A 105 -11.55 27.75 -18.50
C SER A 105 -11.61 28.82 -17.41
N THR A 106 -12.44 28.62 -16.38
CA THR A 106 -12.70 29.59 -15.32
C THR A 106 -11.97 29.30 -14.00
N SER A 107 -11.19 28.21 -13.91
CA SER A 107 -10.55 27.78 -12.67
C SER A 107 -9.13 27.24 -12.91
N GLY A 108 -8.41 26.92 -11.85
CA GLY A 108 -7.09 26.29 -11.92
C GLY A 108 -7.09 24.87 -12.51
N GLY A 109 -8.26 24.39 -12.96
CA GLY A 109 -8.50 23.07 -13.52
C GLY A 109 -9.36 22.19 -12.62
N ARG A 110 -9.47 20.92 -12.99
CA ARG A 110 -10.21 19.88 -12.29
C ARG A 110 -9.34 18.64 -12.09
N VAL A 111 -9.56 17.94 -11.00
CA VAL A 111 -9.08 16.56 -10.81
C VAL A 111 -10.25 15.61 -10.61
N SER A 112 -10.13 14.39 -11.14
CA SER A 112 -11.17 13.36 -11.05
C SER A 112 -10.60 12.00 -10.63
N ILE A 113 -11.38 11.27 -9.84
CA ILE A 113 -11.14 9.89 -9.41
C ILE A 113 -12.15 8.97 -10.12
N PRO A 114 -11.72 7.84 -10.69
CA PRO A 114 -12.62 6.85 -11.28
C PRO A 114 -13.33 6.02 -10.20
N ALA A 115 -14.51 5.50 -10.55
CA ALA A 115 -15.16 4.47 -9.75
C ALA A 115 -14.49 3.11 -9.92
N GLY A 116 -14.67 2.20 -8.95
CA GLY A 116 -14.32 0.78 -9.10
C GLY A 116 -12.92 0.38 -8.62
N VAL A 117 -12.13 1.30 -8.07
CA VAL A 117 -10.83 0.95 -7.45
C VAL A 117 -11.05 0.62 -5.98
N LEU A 118 -10.42 -0.44 -5.47
CA LEU A 118 -10.52 -0.78 -4.05
C LEU A 118 -9.47 -0.02 -3.24
N VAL A 119 -9.90 0.57 -2.13
CA VAL A 119 -9.05 1.28 -1.16
C VAL A 119 -9.29 0.68 0.22
N SER A 120 -8.24 0.21 0.88
CA SER A 120 -8.30 -0.21 2.28
C SER A 120 -7.82 0.91 3.18
N ILE A 121 -8.63 1.28 4.17
CA ILE A 121 -8.35 2.38 5.10
C ILE A 121 -9.06 2.15 6.44
N GLY A 122 -8.53 2.71 7.52
CA GLY A 122 -9.12 2.67 8.84
C GLY A 122 -10.40 3.51 8.93
N GLN A 123 -11.44 2.90 9.48
CA GLN A 123 -12.63 3.57 9.97
C GLN A 123 -12.57 3.59 11.50
N GLU A 124 -12.79 4.76 12.10
CA GLU A 124 -12.94 4.85 13.55
C GLU A 124 -14.20 4.12 14.02
N VAL A 125 -14.05 3.38 15.11
CA VAL A 125 -15.13 2.68 15.82
C VAL A 125 -15.41 3.41 17.13
N VAL A 126 -14.36 3.81 17.85
CA VAL A 126 -14.42 4.70 19.00
C VAL A 126 -13.50 5.88 18.69
N ALA A 127 -14.08 7.08 18.58
CA ALA A 127 -13.38 8.27 18.15
C ALA A 127 -12.09 8.51 18.97
N GLY A 128 -10.96 8.69 18.27
CA GLY A 128 -9.66 8.91 18.87
C GLY A 128 -9.03 7.72 19.60
N GLN A 129 -9.68 6.55 19.65
CA GLN A 129 -9.18 5.40 20.40
C GLN A 129 -9.04 4.15 19.55
N LEU A 130 -10.16 3.66 19.01
CA LEU A 130 -10.23 2.39 18.31
C LEU A 130 -10.71 2.60 16.88
N GLY A 131 -10.09 1.92 15.94
CA GLY A 131 -10.54 1.87 14.57
C GLY A 131 -10.38 0.50 13.95
N ARG A 132 -10.72 0.39 12.69
CA ARG A 132 -10.85 -0.88 11.99
C ARG A 132 -10.60 -0.69 10.51
N ALA A 133 -9.66 -1.45 9.95
CA ALA A 133 -9.40 -1.40 8.52
C ALA A 133 -10.59 -1.97 7.75
N ARG A 134 -11.08 -1.21 6.76
CA ARG A 134 -12.15 -1.64 5.85
C ARG A 134 -11.73 -1.37 4.43
N THR A 135 -12.30 -2.14 3.51
CA THR A 135 -12.11 -1.95 2.07
C THR A 135 -13.35 -1.29 1.48
N PHE A 136 -13.12 -0.21 0.75
CA PHE A 136 -14.15 0.57 0.07
C PHE A 136 -13.87 0.56 -1.43
N THR A 137 -14.94 0.53 -2.22
CA THR A 137 -14.86 0.75 -3.66
C THR A 137 -15.02 2.24 -3.94
N THR A 138 -14.07 2.84 -4.66
CA THR A 138 -14.16 4.25 -5.06
C THR A 138 -15.43 4.49 -5.85
N GLN A 139 -16.05 5.64 -5.60
CA GLN A 139 -17.08 6.21 -6.45
C GLN A 139 -16.46 7.29 -7.33
N ALA A 140 -17.08 7.57 -8.47
CA ALA A 140 -16.63 8.66 -9.32
C ALA A 140 -16.72 9.98 -8.54
N TRP A 141 -15.62 10.72 -8.52
CA TRP A 141 -15.51 11.98 -7.78
C TRP A 141 -14.70 12.98 -8.58
N SER A 142 -15.01 14.27 -8.45
CA SER A 142 -14.22 15.33 -9.05
C SER A 142 -14.33 16.64 -8.27
N SER A 143 -13.33 17.50 -8.40
CA SER A 143 -13.31 18.82 -7.78
C SER A 143 -12.62 19.84 -8.69
N ASP A 144 -13.28 21.00 -8.86
CA ASP A 144 -12.68 22.18 -9.48
C ASP A 144 -11.79 22.91 -8.47
N LEU A 145 -10.65 23.38 -8.93
CA LEU A 145 -9.58 23.89 -8.09
C LEU A 145 -9.35 25.38 -8.33
N LEU A 146 -8.94 26.11 -7.29
CA LEU A 146 -8.50 27.49 -7.45
C LEU A 146 -7.19 27.53 -8.26
N ALA A 147 -7.02 28.59 -9.04
CA ALA A 147 -5.78 28.85 -9.78
C ALA A 147 -4.60 29.10 -8.83
N THR A 148 -3.38 28.89 -9.32
CA THR A 148 -2.12 29.23 -8.64
C THR A 148 -2.06 28.71 -7.20
N SER A 149 -2.45 27.45 -7.00
CA SER A 149 -2.62 26.84 -5.68
C SER A 149 -1.99 25.45 -5.62
N SER A 150 -1.62 25.05 -4.40
CA SER A 150 -1.09 23.72 -4.08
C SER A 150 -2.10 23.00 -3.19
N TYR A 151 -2.55 21.84 -3.63
CA TYR A 151 -3.51 21.00 -2.93
C TYR A 151 -2.99 19.57 -2.76
N PHE A 152 -3.47 18.90 -1.74
CA PHE A 152 -3.40 17.46 -1.60
C PHE A 152 -4.79 16.89 -1.80
N LEU A 153 -4.89 15.94 -2.74
CA LEU A 153 -6.07 15.11 -2.89
C LEU A 153 -5.99 14.00 -1.86
N ARG A 154 -7.01 13.92 -1.01
CA ARG A 154 -7.05 13.01 0.14
C ARG A 154 -8.38 12.29 0.21
N ALA A 155 -8.43 11.22 0.99
CA ALA A 155 -9.69 10.59 1.34
C ALA A 155 -9.69 10.05 2.77
N GLN A 156 -10.86 10.02 3.38
CA GLN A 156 -11.07 9.47 4.71
C GLN A 156 -12.47 8.88 4.83
N VAL A 157 -12.73 8.09 5.86
CA VAL A 157 -14.08 7.54 6.11
C VAL A 157 -14.91 8.54 6.91
N ILE A 158 -16.01 9.01 6.31
CA ILE A 158 -16.99 9.92 6.94
C ILE A 158 -18.36 9.28 6.80
N GLY A 159 -19.09 9.15 7.91
CA GLY A 159 -20.42 8.54 7.90
C GLY A 159 -20.46 7.10 7.37
N GLY A 160 -19.34 6.36 7.49
CA GLY A 160 -19.22 5.00 6.96
C GLY A 160 -18.92 4.91 5.45
N ALA A 161 -18.63 6.03 4.78
CA ALA A 161 -18.29 6.07 3.36
C ALA A 161 -16.91 6.69 3.12
N LEU A 162 -16.20 6.18 2.12
CA LEU A 162 -14.96 6.78 1.62
C LEU A 162 -15.29 8.13 0.98
N THR A 163 -14.76 9.20 1.57
CA THR A 163 -15.01 10.59 1.14
C THR A 163 -13.72 11.23 0.66
N PHE A 164 -13.67 11.58 -0.62
CA PHE A 164 -12.57 12.33 -1.22
C PHE A 164 -12.71 13.83 -0.94
N TYR A 165 -11.58 14.49 -0.75
CA TYR A 165 -11.54 15.93 -0.53
C TYR A 165 -10.19 16.52 -0.95
N MET A 166 -10.18 17.84 -1.16
CA MET A 166 -8.96 18.60 -1.39
C MET A 166 -8.59 19.35 -0.11
N GLN A 167 -7.30 19.48 0.19
CA GLN A 167 -6.81 20.34 1.27
C GLN A 167 -5.53 21.05 0.83
N ARG A 168 -5.41 22.35 1.09
CA ARG A 168 -4.19 23.09 0.75
C ARG A 168 -3.09 22.79 1.76
N GLY A 169 -1.83 22.89 1.35
CA GLY A 169 -0.71 22.60 2.24
C GLY A 169 0.65 22.60 1.55
N THR A 170 1.66 22.23 2.34
CA THR A 170 3.04 22.02 1.90
C THR A 170 3.44 20.56 2.09
N ILE A 171 4.37 20.04 1.28
CA ILE A 171 4.83 18.63 1.40
C ILE A 171 5.49 18.30 2.75
N TYR A 172 5.73 19.30 3.61
CA TYR A 172 6.36 19.15 4.93
C TYR A 172 5.38 19.30 6.08
N ASP A 173 4.07 19.39 5.80
CA ASP A 173 3.06 19.51 6.85
C ASP A 173 3.07 18.28 7.76
N VAL A 174 2.97 18.52 9.08
CA VAL A 174 2.93 17.46 10.10
C VAL A 174 1.54 16.81 10.11
N ALA A 175 1.51 15.50 10.38
CA ALA A 175 0.24 14.79 10.56
C ALA A 175 -0.55 15.40 11.74
N PRO A 176 -1.84 15.75 11.56
CA PRO A 176 -2.68 16.20 12.66
C PRO A 176 -2.81 15.15 13.76
N GLU A 177 -3.07 15.56 15.01
CA GLU A 177 -3.23 14.65 16.15
C GLU A 177 -4.35 13.63 15.93
N GLY A 178 -5.46 14.05 15.32
CA GLY A 178 -6.57 13.17 14.93
C GLY A 178 -6.29 12.28 13.71
N LEU A 179 -5.07 12.33 13.15
CA LEU A 179 -4.61 11.61 11.96
C LEU A 179 -5.44 11.86 10.69
N LYS A 180 -6.32 12.87 10.71
CA LYS A 180 -7.26 13.19 9.65
C LYS A 180 -7.05 14.62 9.19
N GLY A 181 -7.17 14.83 7.87
CA GLY A 181 -7.11 16.16 7.30
C GLY A 181 -8.45 16.88 7.41
N ALA A 182 -8.41 18.19 7.17
CA ALA A 182 -9.59 19.04 7.15
C ALA A 182 -10.13 19.11 5.72
N VAL A 183 -11.38 18.68 5.53
CA VAL A 183 -12.08 18.78 4.24
C VAL A 183 -12.08 20.24 3.79
N ASN A 184 -11.50 20.52 2.62
CA ASN A 184 -11.34 21.87 2.06
C ASN A 184 -10.56 22.84 2.96
N GLY A 185 -9.71 22.33 3.85
CA GLY A 185 -8.87 23.15 4.73
C GLY A 185 -7.88 24.02 3.94
N GLY A 186 -7.65 25.25 4.43
CA GLY A 186 -6.77 26.24 3.80
C GLY A 186 -5.28 25.99 3.98
N ALA A 187 -4.88 25.04 4.84
CA ALA A 187 -3.50 24.67 5.13
C ALA A 187 -3.44 23.25 5.74
N GLY A 188 -2.22 22.71 5.92
CA GLY A 188 -1.97 21.47 6.66
C GLY A 188 -2.36 20.19 5.92
N GLY A 189 -2.58 20.25 4.60
CA GLY A 189 -3.00 19.09 3.81
C GLY A 189 -1.87 18.16 3.37
N GLY A 190 -0.61 18.56 3.52
CA GLY A 190 0.50 17.84 2.88
C GLY A 190 1.23 16.80 3.72
N PHE A 191 0.62 16.35 4.82
CA PHE A 191 1.14 15.25 5.62
C PHE A 191 0.97 13.89 4.92
N GLN A 192 1.73 12.89 5.36
CA GLN A 192 1.70 11.55 4.79
C GLN A 192 0.35 10.86 5.01
N SER A 193 0.10 9.78 4.27
CA SER A 193 -1.04 8.90 4.57
C SER A 193 -0.93 8.36 5.99
N THR A 194 -2.03 8.40 6.72
CA THR A 194 -2.18 7.81 8.05
C THR A 194 -3.09 6.58 7.93
N PRO A 195 -3.28 5.82 9.02
CA PRO A 195 -4.28 4.76 9.01
C PRO A 195 -5.73 5.24 8.81
N LEU A 196 -6.04 6.51 9.09
CA LEU A 196 -7.42 7.05 9.01
C LEU A 196 -7.64 7.97 7.81
N ASP A 197 -6.57 8.38 7.14
CA ASP A 197 -6.61 9.37 6.06
C ASP A 197 -5.54 9.07 5.01
N ILE A 198 -5.97 8.83 3.77
CA ILE A 198 -5.07 8.50 2.66
C ILE A 198 -4.74 9.75 1.85
N CYS A 199 -3.46 10.04 1.68
CA CYS A 199 -2.99 11.05 0.73
C CYS A 199 -2.78 10.40 -0.64
N ILE A 200 -3.48 10.90 -1.65
CA ILE A 200 -3.54 10.28 -2.98
C ILE A 200 -2.60 10.95 -3.97
N ALA A 201 -2.57 12.29 -3.96
CA ALA A 201 -1.72 13.05 -4.86
C ALA A 201 -1.44 14.46 -4.33
N TRP A 202 -0.29 15.00 -4.71
CA TRP A 202 0.00 16.42 -4.66
C TRP A 202 -0.37 17.06 -6.01
N VAL A 203 -1.25 18.06 -5.98
CA VAL A 203 -1.83 18.71 -7.14
C VAL A 203 -1.44 20.18 -7.14
N MET A 204 -0.80 20.64 -8.21
CA MET A 204 -0.45 22.05 -8.42
C MET A 204 -1.25 22.61 -9.58
N THR A 205 -1.88 23.75 -9.37
CA THR A 205 -2.69 24.44 -10.37
C THR A 205 -1.98 25.65 -10.94
N GLY A 206 -2.14 25.86 -12.25
CA GLY A 206 -1.63 27.03 -12.96
C GLY A 206 -2.64 28.18 -13.01
N ALA A 207 -2.50 29.02 -14.04
CA ALA A 207 -3.49 30.04 -14.37
C ALA A 207 -4.84 29.41 -14.82
N PRO A 208 -5.96 30.16 -14.80
CA PRO A 208 -7.23 29.67 -15.31
C PRO A 208 -7.12 29.06 -16.72
N GLY A 209 -7.79 27.93 -16.96
CA GLY A 209 -7.69 27.20 -18.23
C GLY A 209 -6.49 26.27 -18.36
N SER A 210 -5.61 26.19 -17.36
CA SER A 210 -4.48 25.24 -17.35
C SER A 210 -4.89 23.86 -16.87
N VAL A 211 -4.19 22.82 -17.32
CA VAL A 211 -4.31 21.46 -16.77
C VAL A 211 -3.51 21.37 -15.46
N PRO A 212 -4.09 20.90 -14.34
CA PRO A 212 -3.34 20.71 -13.09
C PRO A 212 -2.20 19.69 -13.25
N VAL A 213 -1.06 19.97 -12.63
CA VAL A 213 0.04 19.00 -12.52
C VAL A 213 -0.24 18.09 -11.32
N VAL A 214 -0.35 16.80 -11.59
CA VAL A 214 -0.63 15.78 -10.57
C VAL A 214 0.64 14.95 -10.31
N ARG A 215 1.08 14.92 -9.05
CA ARG A 215 2.15 14.05 -8.56
C ARG A 215 1.54 13.00 -7.63
N PRO A 216 1.31 11.76 -8.11
CA PRO A 216 0.59 10.76 -7.33
C PRO A 216 1.46 10.16 -6.22
N ILE A 217 0.81 9.67 -5.17
CA ILE A 217 1.43 9.12 -3.96
C ILE A 217 1.18 7.62 -3.87
N TYR A 218 2.23 6.86 -3.54
CA TYR A 218 2.11 5.42 -3.31
C TYR A 218 1.39 5.10 -2.01
N ASN A 219 0.43 4.19 -2.07
CA ASN A 219 -0.30 3.70 -0.91
C ASN A 219 -0.31 2.18 -0.94
N ARG A 220 0.67 1.60 -0.24
CA ARG A 220 0.91 0.15 -0.16
C ARG A 220 1.13 -0.25 1.29
N ASN A 221 0.92 -1.52 1.59
CA ASN A 221 1.20 -2.10 2.91
C ASN A 221 2.70 -2.04 3.26
N ARG A 222 3.56 -2.03 2.24
CA ARG A 222 5.00 -1.83 2.33
C ARG A 222 5.43 -0.89 1.21
N LEU A 223 6.25 0.10 1.54
CA LEU A 223 6.88 1.00 0.56
C LEU A 223 8.13 0.37 -0.08
N ALA A 224 8.27 -0.95 0.04
CA ALA A 224 9.30 -1.74 -0.59
C ALA A 224 8.74 -2.49 -1.81
N TRP A 225 9.59 -2.65 -2.81
CA TRP A 225 9.32 -3.34 -4.05
C TRP A 225 10.52 -4.19 -4.41
N THR A 226 10.28 -5.41 -4.91
CA THR A 226 11.34 -6.30 -5.37
C THR A 226 11.04 -6.80 -6.78
N GLN A 227 12.09 -7.02 -7.56
CA GLN A 227 11.99 -7.62 -8.89
C GLN A 227 13.26 -8.39 -9.24
N THR A 228 13.09 -9.54 -9.88
CA THR A 228 14.19 -10.26 -10.53
C THR A 228 14.11 -10.04 -12.04
N VAL A 229 15.23 -9.70 -12.68
CA VAL A 229 15.31 -9.43 -14.12
C VAL A 229 16.29 -10.34 -14.85
N ASN A 230 16.00 -10.59 -16.13
CA ASN A 230 16.79 -11.42 -17.03
C ASN A 230 16.89 -10.75 -18.41
N GLY A 231 17.99 -10.97 -19.14
CA GLY A 231 18.24 -10.39 -20.46
C GLY A 231 18.62 -8.91 -20.39
N SER A 232 18.06 -8.10 -21.30
CA SER A 232 18.31 -6.66 -21.38
C SER A 232 17.01 -5.88 -21.35
N GLY A 233 16.98 -4.75 -20.64
CA GLY A 233 15.77 -3.95 -20.49
C GLY A 233 15.91 -2.82 -19.49
N VAL A 234 14.76 -2.34 -19.01
CA VAL A 234 14.65 -1.26 -18.03
C VAL A 234 13.65 -1.62 -16.94
N VAL A 235 13.98 -1.26 -15.70
CA VAL A 235 13.05 -1.21 -14.57
C VAL A 235 12.96 0.22 -14.07
N TYR A 236 11.83 0.57 -13.46
CA TYR A 236 11.62 1.92 -12.95
C TYR A 236 11.44 1.89 -11.44
N LEU A 237 12.31 2.58 -10.73
CA LEU A 237 12.26 2.71 -9.28
C LEU A 237 11.13 3.69 -8.89
N PRO A 238 10.12 3.22 -8.15
CA PRO A 238 9.07 4.06 -7.59
C PRO A 238 9.56 5.35 -6.92
N LEU A 239 8.93 6.50 -7.21
CA LEU A 239 9.11 7.76 -6.47
C LEU A 239 7.76 8.45 -6.21
N ASP A 240 7.62 9.09 -5.05
CA ASP A 240 6.51 9.99 -4.72
C ASP A 240 6.98 11.24 -3.97
N PRO A 241 6.14 12.29 -3.85
CA PRO A 241 6.49 13.55 -3.18
C PRO A 241 6.74 13.50 -1.67
N HIS A 242 6.40 12.40 -1.00
CA HIS A 242 6.65 12.24 0.43
C HIS A 242 7.95 11.51 0.72
N ALA A 243 8.58 10.90 -0.28
CA ALA A 243 9.91 10.34 -0.13
C ALA A 243 10.90 11.41 0.39
N ARG A 244 11.73 11.03 1.35
CA ARG A 244 12.83 11.85 1.87
C ARG A 244 14.16 11.17 1.60
N ALA A 245 14.16 9.86 1.72
CA ALA A 245 15.24 9.00 1.29
C ALA A 245 14.69 7.77 0.59
N ALA A 246 15.59 6.99 0.01
CA ALA A 246 15.28 5.66 -0.48
C ALA A 246 16.51 4.77 -0.42
N ARG A 247 16.28 3.47 -0.46
CA ARG A 247 17.32 2.44 -0.46
C ARG A 247 17.08 1.45 -1.60
N LEU A 248 18.14 1.18 -2.35
CA LEU A 248 18.20 0.12 -3.35
C LEU A 248 19.23 -0.93 -2.91
N VAL A 249 18.88 -2.20 -3.03
CA VAL A 249 19.84 -3.30 -3.03
C VAL A 249 19.73 -4.00 -4.36
N VAL A 250 20.86 -4.19 -5.04
CA VAL A 250 20.96 -4.93 -6.29
C VAL A 250 21.95 -6.07 -6.10
N GLY A 251 21.55 -7.31 -6.40
CA GLY A 251 22.43 -8.48 -6.30
C GLY A 251 22.38 -9.32 -7.57
N ASN A 252 23.54 -9.79 -8.02
CA ASN A 252 23.65 -10.77 -9.09
C ASN A 252 24.41 -12.03 -8.61
N PRO A 253 23.76 -12.90 -7.83
CA PRO A 253 24.42 -14.08 -7.26
C PRO A 253 24.70 -15.19 -8.29
N THR A 254 24.00 -15.17 -9.43
CA THR A 254 24.21 -16.13 -10.54
C THR A 254 24.49 -15.34 -11.83
N PRO A 255 25.71 -14.80 -12.01
CA PRO A 255 26.05 -13.99 -13.17
C PRO A 255 26.03 -14.78 -14.48
N SER A 256 25.99 -14.06 -15.59
CA SER A 256 26.12 -14.69 -16.91
C SER A 256 27.48 -15.36 -17.07
N ALA A 257 27.47 -16.56 -17.65
CA ALA A 257 28.67 -17.35 -17.91
C ALA A 257 29.32 -17.06 -19.27
N THR A 258 28.70 -16.19 -20.09
CA THR A 258 29.15 -15.88 -21.45
C THR A 258 29.23 -14.39 -21.74
N GLU A 259 28.57 -13.55 -20.95
CA GLU A 259 28.48 -12.10 -21.14
C GLU A 259 28.71 -11.37 -19.82
N ILE A 260 29.04 -10.09 -19.90
CA ILE A 260 29.20 -9.23 -18.71
C ILE A 260 27.84 -8.63 -18.35
N THR A 261 27.36 -8.91 -17.14
CA THR A 261 26.10 -8.34 -16.63
C THR A 261 26.28 -6.85 -16.35
N GLY A 262 25.42 -6.01 -16.93
CA GLY A 262 25.40 -4.56 -16.65
C GLY A 262 24.14 -4.15 -15.91
N VAL A 263 24.28 -3.27 -14.91
CA VAL A 263 23.17 -2.53 -14.29
C VAL A 263 23.60 -1.08 -14.09
N SER A 264 22.84 -0.15 -14.63
CA SER A 264 23.18 1.28 -14.60
C SER A 264 21.93 2.15 -14.63
N PHE A 265 22.02 3.36 -14.09
CA PHE A 265 20.95 4.34 -14.33
C PHE A 265 20.92 4.79 -15.78
N ALA A 266 19.75 5.21 -16.26
CA ALA A 266 19.68 5.97 -17.49
C ALA A 266 20.53 7.27 -17.37
N PRO A 267 21.26 7.67 -18.43
CA PRO A 267 22.24 8.77 -18.35
C PRO A 267 21.57 10.16 -18.26
N THR A 268 20.30 10.29 -18.64
CA THR A 268 19.62 11.59 -18.70
C THR A 268 19.33 12.14 -17.31
N GLY A 269 19.60 13.44 -17.12
CA GLY A 269 19.24 14.19 -15.91
C GLY A 269 20.27 14.17 -14.80
N TRP A 270 21.38 13.46 -14.96
CA TRP A 270 22.52 13.57 -14.03
C TRP A 270 23.25 14.89 -14.23
N VAL A 271 23.57 15.53 -13.11
CA VAL A 271 24.26 16.83 -13.05
C VAL A 271 25.75 16.63 -12.79
N GLY A 272 26.08 15.53 -12.12
CA GLY A 272 27.44 15.08 -11.95
C GLY A 272 27.50 13.82 -11.11
N GLY A 273 28.64 13.16 -11.16
CA GLY A 273 28.92 11.97 -10.37
C GLY A 273 30.38 11.60 -10.42
N ASN A 274 30.78 10.74 -9.49
CA ASN A 274 32.11 10.15 -9.47
C ASN A 274 32.04 8.78 -8.83
N TYR A 275 33.10 8.00 -9.01
CA TYR A 275 33.30 6.78 -8.25
C TYR A 275 34.77 6.58 -7.93
N CYS A 276 35.01 5.91 -6.82
CA CYS A 276 36.30 5.39 -6.43
C CYS A 276 36.20 3.87 -6.41
N PHE A 277 37.26 3.19 -6.80
CA PHE A 277 37.32 1.74 -6.65
C PHE A 277 38.67 1.28 -6.11
N LEU A 278 38.64 0.11 -5.49
CA LEU A 278 39.79 -0.64 -5.01
C LEU A 278 39.73 -2.03 -5.64
N SER A 279 40.81 -2.43 -6.31
CA SER A 279 40.97 -3.78 -6.84
C SER A 279 42.24 -4.41 -6.26
N PRO A 280 42.23 -5.69 -5.84
CA PRO A 280 43.43 -6.39 -5.41
C PRO A 280 44.49 -6.55 -6.51
N ALA A 281 44.11 -6.42 -7.78
CA ALA A 281 45.04 -6.38 -8.91
C ALA A 281 45.82 -5.05 -9.01
N LEU A 282 45.38 -4.01 -8.31
CA LEU A 282 46.00 -2.68 -8.31
C LEU A 282 46.63 -2.37 -6.95
N THR A 283 47.77 -1.68 -6.97
CA THR A 283 48.46 -1.25 -5.74
C THR A 283 47.93 0.08 -5.17
N THR A 284 46.95 0.69 -5.83
CA THR A 284 46.40 2.01 -5.47
C THR A 284 44.89 2.06 -5.72
N SER A 285 44.15 2.80 -4.90
CA SER A 285 42.77 3.19 -5.21
C SER A 285 42.73 4.13 -6.41
N SER A 286 41.76 3.94 -7.30
CA SER A 286 41.50 4.87 -8.42
C SER A 286 40.29 5.74 -8.11
N ASN A 287 40.36 7.03 -8.47
CA ASN A 287 39.25 7.97 -8.39
C ASN A 287 38.90 8.47 -9.80
N HIS A 288 37.62 8.42 -10.14
CA HIS A 288 37.06 8.84 -11.42
C HIS A 288 36.09 10.01 -11.21
N ASP A 289 36.62 11.24 -11.21
CA ASP A 289 35.88 12.49 -10.97
C ASP A 289 35.46 13.23 -12.26
N GLY A 290 35.84 12.71 -13.43
CA GLY A 290 35.47 13.30 -14.73
C GLY A 290 33.96 13.48 -14.93
N GLY A 291 33.14 12.70 -14.21
CA GLY A 291 31.69 12.80 -14.20
C GLY A 291 31.13 14.12 -13.64
N TRP A 292 31.95 15.00 -13.06
CA TRP A 292 31.55 16.38 -12.71
C TRP A 292 31.68 17.38 -13.88
N THR A 293 32.46 17.03 -14.91
CA THR A 293 32.65 17.85 -16.12
C THR A 293 31.83 17.33 -17.30
N ASN A 294 31.75 16.01 -17.46
CA ASN A 294 30.89 15.32 -18.40
C ASN A 294 29.91 14.46 -17.60
N PRO A 295 28.69 14.95 -17.29
CA PRO A 295 27.82 14.33 -16.30
C PRO A 295 27.62 12.82 -16.47
N MET A 296 28.04 12.06 -15.45
CA MET A 296 27.85 10.61 -15.36
C MET A 296 26.89 10.26 -14.22
N PRO A 297 26.15 9.14 -14.32
CA PRO A 297 25.32 8.67 -13.23
C PRO A 297 26.14 8.19 -12.04
N CYS A 298 25.50 8.16 -10.87
CA CYS A 298 25.97 7.32 -9.76
C CYS A 298 26.06 5.87 -10.27
N VAL A 299 27.18 5.19 -10.03
CA VAL A 299 27.41 3.85 -10.57
C VAL A 299 26.67 2.81 -9.72
N ILE A 300 25.99 1.87 -10.38
CA ILE A 300 25.37 0.73 -9.71
C ILE A 300 26.30 -0.47 -9.81
N PHE A 301 26.66 -0.88 -11.03
CA PHE A 301 27.61 -1.97 -11.34
C PHE A 301 28.81 -1.44 -12.16
N THR A 302 30.00 -1.93 -11.85
CA THR A 302 31.22 -1.83 -12.68
C THR A 302 31.68 -3.12 -13.30
N ASN A 303 30.97 -4.23 -13.03
CA ASN A 303 31.29 -5.60 -13.49
C ASN A 303 32.06 -5.61 -14.82
N ASN A 304 33.27 -6.13 -14.76
CA ASN A 304 34.25 -6.13 -15.83
C ASN A 304 34.68 -7.54 -16.26
N PHE A 305 34.31 -8.61 -15.55
CA PHE A 305 34.51 -9.99 -15.99
C PHE A 305 33.22 -10.82 -16.06
N VAL A 306 33.21 -11.74 -17.02
CA VAL A 306 32.20 -12.80 -17.09
C VAL A 306 32.29 -13.65 -15.82
N ASN A 307 31.15 -14.09 -15.30
CA ASN A 307 31.00 -14.80 -14.02
C ASN A 307 31.25 -13.97 -12.74
N ASP A 308 31.41 -12.65 -12.80
CA ASP A 308 31.47 -11.85 -11.58
C ASP A 308 30.10 -11.72 -10.92
N ALA A 309 30.01 -12.21 -9.69
CA ALA A 309 28.88 -11.97 -8.82
C ALA A 309 29.02 -10.60 -8.19
N THR A 310 27.95 -9.81 -8.20
CA THR A 310 27.94 -8.45 -7.65
C THR A 310 26.91 -8.31 -6.55
N VAL A 311 27.21 -7.44 -5.58
CA VAL A 311 26.23 -6.91 -4.64
C VAL A 311 26.46 -5.42 -4.49
N THR A 312 25.41 -4.64 -4.71
CA THR A 312 25.42 -3.18 -4.57
C THR A 312 24.33 -2.76 -3.60
N THR A 313 24.70 -1.90 -2.66
CA THR A 313 23.75 -1.13 -1.86
C THR A 313 23.82 0.33 -2.30
N LEU A 314 22.66 0.97 -2.38
CA LEU A 314 22.56 2.35 -2.81
C LEU A 314 21.52 3.06 -1.95
N THR A 315 21.78 4.32 -1.65
CA THR A 315 20.85 5.19 -0.95
C THR A 315 20.71 6.52 -1.67
N ALA A 316 19.51 7.09 -1.63
CA ALA A 316 19.22 8.39 -2.18
C ALA A 316 18.56 9.30 -1.14
N SER A 317 18.75 10.60 -1.28
CA SER A 317 17.93 11.63 -0.63
C SER A 317 17.29 12.54 -1.67
N PHE A 318 16.10 13.08 -1.37
CA PHE A 318 15.30 13.83 -2.33
C PHE A 318 14.98 15.24 -1.83
N ASP A 319 15.24 16.23 -2.70
CA ASP A 319 14.78 17.60 -2.56
C ASP A 319 13.74 17.91 -3.62
N HIS A 320 12.47 17.71 -3.25
CA HIS A 320 11.33 17.90 -4.15
C HIS A 320 11.00 19.35 -4.48
N LEU A 321 11.53 20.32 -3.73
CA LEU A 321 11.41 21.74 -4.06
C LEU A 321 12.37 22.10 -5.19
N GLN A 322 13.60 21.60 -5.13
CA GLN A 322 14.62 21.84 -6.16
C GLN A 322 14.57 20.86 -7.33
N LEU A 323 13.69 19.85 -7.25
CA LEU A 323 13.67 18.75 -8.21
C LEU A 323 15.04 18.07 -8.34
N ARG A 324 15.74 17.87 -7.21
CA ARG A 324 17.07 17.24 -7.14
C ARG A 324 17.11 16.05 -6.19
N SER A 325 18.11 15.21 -6.38
CA SER A 325 18.38 14.06 -5.53
C SER A 325 19.88 13.79 -5.47
N LEU A 326 20.34 13.39 -4.29
CA LEU A 326 21.72 12.98 -4.03
C LEU A 326 21.74 11.46 -3.86
N TRP A 327 22.70 10.81 -4.49
CA TRP A 327 22.85 9.36 -4.54
C TRP A 327 24.23 8.96 -4.07
N GLN A 328 24.30 7.82 -3.39
CA GLN A 328 25.56 7.14 -3.09
C GLN A 328 25.37 5.62 -3.22
N SER A 329 26.40 4.92 -3.64
CA SER A 329 26.42 3.46 -3.73
C SER A 329 27.70 2.86 -3.17
N TYR A 330 27.60 1.62 -2.71
CA TYR A 330 28.70 0.77 -2.31
C TYR A 330 28.51 -0.62 -2.91
N GLN A 331 29.50 -1.08 -3.67
CA GLN A 331 29.47 -2.36 -4.37
C GLN A 331 30.66 -3.22 -3.93
N ALA A 332 30.42 -4.54 -3.89
CA ALA A 332 31.48 -5.55 -3.93
C ALA A 332 31.21 -6.52 -5.09
N GLU A 333 32.30 -6.98 -5.72
CA GLU A 333 32.24 -8.03 -6.72
C GLU A 333 33.36 -9.06 -6.57
N HIS A 334 33.09 -10.27 -7.05
CA HIS A 334 34.02 -11.39 -7.07
C HIS A 334 33.59 -12.42 -8.12
N MET A 335 34.56 -13.06 -8.79
CA MET A 335 34.26 -14.14 -9.72
C MET A 335 33.68 -15.36 -9.01
N LEU A 336 32.47 -15.76 -9.39
CA LEU A 336 31.75 -16.85 -8.73
C LEU A 336 32.56 -18.15 -8.75
N GLY A 337 32.84 -18.70 -7.56
CA GLY A 337 33.58 -19.97 -7.39
C GLY A 337 35.09 -19.86 -7.59
N SER A 338 35.62 -18.65 -7.78
CA SER A 338 37.06 -18.40 -7.87
C SER A 338 37.72 -18.43 -6.49
N THR A 339 39.00 -18.77 -6.45
CA THR A 339 39.89 -18.52 -5.30
C THR A 339 40.87 -17.39 -5.56
N SER A 340 40.81 -16.80 -6.76
CA SER A 340 41.63 -15.67 -7.20
C SER A 340 40.83 -14.38 -7.11
N ALA A 341 41.51 -13.30 -6.70
CA ALA A 341 40.94 -11.98 -6.51
C ALA A 341 41.20 -11.02 -7.69
N VAL A 342 41.51 -11.57 -8.87
CA VAL A 342 41.91 -10.76 -10.04
C VAL A 342 40.76 -9.90 -10.57
N SER A 343 39.52 -10.37 -10.47
CA SER A 343 38.33 -9.59 -10.85
C SER A 343 37.70 -8.84 -9.69
N ASP A 344 38.22 -8.98 -8.47
CA ASP A 344 37.59 -8.39 -7.30
C ASP A 344 37.68 -6.87 -7.36
N GLU A 345 36.55 -6.24 -7.03
CA GLU A 345 36.43 -4.79 -6.91
C GLU A 345 35.55 -4.42 -5.73
N LEU A 346 36.00 -3.43 -4.97
CA LEU A 346 35.14 -2.64 -4.08
C LEU A 346 34.97 -1.27 -4.70
N LEU A 347 33.72 -0.82 -4.82
CA LEU A 347 33.39 0.48 -5.40
C LEU A 347 32.57 1.33 -4.45
N PHE A 348 32.84 2.63 -4.46
CA PHE A 348 32.06 3.68 -3.83
C PHE A 348 31.73 4.75 -4.87
N SER A 349 30.46 5.05 -5.11
CA SER A 349 30.04 6.08 -6.07
C SER A 349 29.09 7.07 -5.44
N MET A 350 29.06 8.28 -6.01
CA MET A 350 28.03 9.26 -5.75
C MET A 350 27.56 9.94 -7.02
N GLY A 351 26.38 10.55 -6.96
CA GLY A 351 25.93 11.43 -8.02
C GLY A 351 24.76 12.31 -7.63
N ILE A 352 24.57 13.38 -8.40
CA ILE A 352 23.45 14.30 -8.27
C ILE A 352 22.59 14.17 -9.52
N LYS A 353 21.30 13.94 -9.33
CA LYS A 353 20.32 13.81 -10.41
C LYS A 353 19.23 14.88 -10.27
N ASN A 354 18.93 15.57 -11.36
CA ASN A 354 17.67 16.29 -11.52
C ASN A 354 16.53 15.27 -11.70
N HIS A 355 15.51 15.33 -10.84
CA HIS A 355 14.31 14.50 -10.95
C HIS A 355 13.20 15.30 -11.65
N PRO A 356 12.99 15.13 -12.96
CA PRO A 356 11.88 15.77 -13.63
C PRO A 356 10.54 15.32 -13.05
N VAL A 357 9.51 16.15 -13.21
CA VAL A 357 8.16 15.86 -12.69
C VAL A 357 7.60 14.54 -13.24
N SER A 358 8.05 14.11 -14.42
CA SER A 358 7.70 12.81 -15.00
C SER A 358 8.11 11.61 -14.14
N ASP A 359 9.21 11.72 -13.38
CA ASP A 359 9.71 10.63 -12.53
C ASP A 359 8.70 10.25 -11.43
N TYR A 360 7.82 11.16 -11.01
CA TYR A 360 6.74 10.84 -10.07
C TYR A 360 5.63 9.96 -10.67
N ALA A 361 5.53 9.88 -11.99
CA ALA A 361 4.60 9.00 -12.69
C ALA A 361 5.30 7.70 -13.10
N THR A 362 6.44 7.83 -13.78
CA THR A 362 7.14 6.69 -14.40
C THR A 362 8.09 5.97 -13.46
N GLY A 363 8.64 6.66 -12.45
CA GLY A 363 9.77 6.18 -11.65
C GLY A 363 11.13 6.49 -12.29
N ILE A 364 12.21 6.20 -11.56
CA ILE A 364 13.59 6.45 -11.98
C ILE A 364 14.12 5.21 -12.71
N ALA A 365 14.52 5.39 -13.97
CA ALA A 365 14.95 4.30 -14.83
C ALA A 365 16.31 3.70 -14.42
N VAL A 366 16.35 2.38 -14.31
CA VAL A 366 17.55 1.54 -14.16
C VAL A 366 17.57 0.55 -15.33
N ASN A 367 18.58 0.67 -16.17
CA ASN A 367 18.83 -0.22 -17.29
C ASN A 367 19.60 -1.45 -16.81
N PHE A 368 19.33 -2.58 -17.42
CA PHE A 368 20.09 -3.81 -17.23
C PHE A 368 20.40 -4.45 -18.58
N SER A 369 21.52 -5.17 -18.66
CA SER A 369 21.97 -5.89 -19.85
C SER A 369 22.61 -7.20 -19.47
N ALA A 370 22.42 -8.23 -20.31
CA ALA A 370 22.94 -9.58 -20.09
C ALA A 370 22.64 -10.13 -18.67
N ALA A 371 21.53 -9.68 -18.08
CA ALA A 371 21.16 -10.04 -16.72
C ALA A 371 20.76 -11.51 -16.63
N VAL A 372 21.27 -12.20 -15.61
CA VAL A 372 20.84 -13.55 -15.23
C VAL A 372 20.47 -13.50 -13.76
N ASN A 373 19.17 -13.55 -13.45
CA ASN A 373 18.63 -13.45 -12.09
C ASN A 373 19.16 -12.26 -11.28
N VAL A 374 19.30 -11.08 -11.89
CA VAL A 374 19.63 -9.86 -11.15
C VAL A 374 18.42 -9.50 -10.28
N SER A 375 18.61 -9.43 -8.97
CA SER A 375 17.58 -9.11 -7.99
C SER A 375 17.70 -7.66 -7.56
N LEU A 376 16.60 -6.91 -7.63
CA LEU A 376 16.47 -5.55 -7.15
C LEU A 376 15.49 -5.49 -5.98
N SER A 377 15.84 -4.72 -4.95
CA SER A 377 14.97 -4.39 -3.81
C SER A 377 15.03 -2.89 -3.55
N TRP A 378 13.94 -2.19 -3.82
CA TRP A 378 13.80 -0.74 -3.66
C TRP A 378 12.84 -0.41 -2.52
N GLU A 379 13.19 0.53 -1.67
CA GLU A 379 12.36 1.01 -0.56
C GLU A 379 12.34 2.53 -0.52
N LEU A 380 11.13 3.11 -0.48
CA LEU A 380 10.94 4.53 -0.19
C LEU A 380 10.86 4.77 1.32
N ILE A 381 11.59 5.78 1.79
CA ILE A 381 11.63 6.21 3.19
C ILE A 381 11.03 7.61 3.22
N ARG A 382 9.94 7.79 3.96
CA ARG A 382 9.19 9.03 4.02
C ARG A 382 9.34 9.71 5.38
#